data_AF-A0A7C4QF79-F1
#
_entry.id   AF-A0A7C4QF79-F1
#
_cell.length_a   1.000
_cell.length_b   1.000
_cell.length_c   1.000
_cell.angle_alpha   90.00
_cell.angle_beta   90.00
_cell.angle_gamma   90.00
#
_symmetry.space_group_name_H-M   'P 1'
#
loop_
_entity.id
_entity.type
_entity.pdbx_description
1 polymer ?
#
loop_
_entity_poly.entity_id
_entity_poly.type
_entity_poly.pdbx_seq_one_letter_code
_entity_poly.pdbx_strand_id
1 'polypeptide(L)'
;MSFDRLGDHRRQQAQDLFRLGRTCVKTGDTARGRELLLKAVEYDRDLSDAWLWLSATTADPAEQKKCLEWAVAADPANAPARRGLALLTGRLKPQDVLPEGGSVQPRAPEAPAETEVRRTFECPQCGGRLRFDPELVDLKCGHCGFVQAVEEVALHDGAHPLDFTLPTARGHLWAVGERRFHCPQCGAATLLPAGGKSALCPFCGNTALVEAQEEARLVPPDGLIPMALEAEAAYAAVRRWLGRGFFAPDDLARLVRDKHLRPAYVPFWLFEAQLTARWSAEVEEGYGRDRRWVFRSGDYTFFFREELQPGARALPASLLQRLPKFDLKKLVAFKPEYLADWPAALYDLSLANAALRAREAMVKSAGLQILPRLAPGRAVRNLQVSADRFSGEFYRLVLLPLWIGAYTYLGRTYRVLVNGQTGAVAGDKPVDGVKVALVAVAAALILALLLYLVFYFGSR
;
A
#
# COMPACT_ATOMS: atom_id res chain seq x y z
N MET A 1 19.90 -11.23 -43.17
CA MET A 1 18.79 -10.94 -42.24
C MET A 1 17.48 -11.37 -42.90
N SER A 2 17.18 -12.67 -42.85
CA SER A 2 15.87 -13.21 -43.23
C SER A 2 15.09 -13.38 -41.92
N PHE A 3 14.41 -12.31 -41.51
CA PHE A 3 13.60 -12.32 -40.29
C PHE A 3 12.34 -13.16 -40.55
N ASP A 4 12.29 -14.33 -39.90
CA ASP A 4 11.16 -15.07 -39.33
C ASP A 4 9.71 -14.86 -39.85
N ARG A 5 9.50 -14.63 -41.16
CA ARG A 5 8.14 -14.44 -41.75
C ARG A 5 7.21 -15.63 -41.55
N LEU A 6 7.76 -16.84 -41.39
CA LEU A 6 7.00 -18.08 -41.14
C LEU A 6 6.52 -18.21 -39.69
N GLY A 7 7.24 -17.62 -38.72
CA GLY A 7 6.81 -17.54 -37.33
C GLY A 7 5.67 -16.54 -37.15
N ASP A 8 5.79 -15.37 -37.77
CA ASP A 8 4.77 -14.31 -37.69
C ASP A 8 3.43 -14.74 -38.31
N HIS A 9 3.46 -15.42 -39.46
CA HIS A 9 2.23 -15.90 -40.10
C HIS A 9 1.51 -16.97 -39.26
N ARG A 10 2.25 -17.89 -38.62
CA ARG A 10 1.66 -18.90 -37.72
C ARG A 10 1.03 -18.26 -36.48
N ARG A 11 1.70 -17.29 -35.87
CA ARG A 11 1.16 -16.54 -34.72
C ARG A 11 -0.09 -15.75 -35.10
N GLN A 12 -0.11 -15.13 -36.28
CA GLN A 12 -1.27 -14.38 -36.74
C GLN A 12 -2.47 -15.31 -37.02
N GLN A 13 -2.23 -16.47 -37.65
CA GLN A 13 -3.26 -17.50 -37.82
C GLN A 13 -3.79 -18.03 -36.48
N ALA A 14 -2.92 -18.24 -35.49
CA ALA A 14 -3.33 -18.63 -34.15
C ALA A 14 -4.26 -17.59 -33.49
N GLN A 15 -3.92 -16.30 -33.61
CA GLN A 15 -4.74 -15.21 -33.06
C GLN A 15 -6.10 -15.06 -33.76
N ASP A 16 -6.18 -15.31 -35.05
CA ASP A 16 -7.43 -15.26 -35.81
C ASP A 16 -8.36 -16.43 -35.42
N LEU A 17 -7.81 -17.64 -35.33
CA LEU A 17 -8.52 -18.82 -34.85
C LEU A 17 -9.00 -18.64 -33.40
N PHE A 18 -8.17 -18.06 -32.54
CA PHE A 18 -8.55 -17.73 -31.17
C PHE A 18 -9.72 -16.75 -31.10
N ARG A 19 -9.69 -15.66 -31.90
CA ARG A 19 -10.79 -14.69 -31.96
C ARG A 19 -12.10 -15.32 -32.40
N LEU A 20 -12.07 -16.18 -33.42
CA LEU A 20 -13.24 -16.92 -33.89
C LEU A 20 -13.75 -17.90 -32.84
N GLY A 21 -12.86 -18.74 -32.27
CA GLY A 21 -13.21 -19.73 -31.26
C GLY A 21 -13.84 -19.09 -30.01
N ARG A 22 -13.26 -18.00 -29.52
CA ARG A 22 -13.83 -17.22 -28.41
C ARG A 22 -15.23 -16.69 -28.71
N THR A 23 -15.47 -16.26 -29.94
CA THR A 23 -16.79 -15.74 -30.35
C THR A 23 -17.83 -16.86 -30.34
N CYS A 24 -17.50 -18.03 -30.89
CA CYS A 24 -18.37 -19.22 -30.85
C CYS A 24 -18.75 -19.64 -29.43
N VAL A 25 -17.77 -19.69 -28.50
CA VAL A 25 -18.04 -20.00 -27.09
C VAL A 25 -18.97 -18.98 -26.46
N LYS A 26 -18.78 -17.68 -26.74
CA LYS A 26 -19.66 -16.60 -26.23
C LYS A 26 -21.09 -16.66 -26.78
N THR A 27 -21.26 -17.13 -28.02
CA THR A 27 -22.58 -17.26 -28.66
C THR A 27 -23.27 -18.59 -28.34
N GLY A 28 -22.66 -19.45 -27.50
CA GLY A 28 -23.22 -20.72 -27.06
C GLY A 28 -22.87 -21.94 -27.93
N ASP A 29 -22.08 -21.77 -29.00
CA ASP A 29 -21.57 -22.88 -29.82
C ASP A 29 -20.22 -23.37 -29.27
N THR A 30 -20.29 -24.06 -28.14
CA THR A 30 -19.12 -24.55 -27.41
C THR A 30 -18.33 -25.60 -28.18
N ALA A 31 -19.00 -26.44 -28.99
CA ALA A 31 -18.35 -27.51 -29.75
C ALA A 31 -17.47 -26.94 -30.86
N ARG A 32 -18.00 -26.01 -31.66
CA ARG A 32 -17.21 -25.34 -32.70
C ARG A 32 -16.14 -24.43 -32.11
N GLY A 33 -16.46 -23.74 -31.01
CA GLY A 33 -15.51 -22.93 -30.27
C GLY A 33 -14.30 -23.73 -29.80
N ARG A 34 -14.53 -24.91 -29.22
CA ARG A 34 -13.47 -25.82 -28.77
C ARG A 34 -12.56 -26.29 -29.91
N GLU A 35 -13.12 -26.69 -31.05
CA GLU A 35 -12.32 -27.11 -32.21
C GLU A 35 -11.40 -26.00 -32.72
N LEU A 36 -11.91 -24.76 -32.80
CA LEU A 36 -11.14 -23.60 -33.24
C LEU A 36 -10.04 -23.22 -32.24
N LEU A 37 -10.33 -23.32 -30.93
CA LEU A 37 -9.36 -23.04 -29.88
C LEU A 37 -8.25 -24.12 -29.82
N LEU A 38 -8.58 -25.40 -30.04
CA LEU A 38 -7.57 -26.47 -30.14
C LEU A 38 -6.63 -26.22 -31.32
N LYS A 39 -7.16 -25.84 -32.48
CA LYS A 39 -6.32 -25.45 -33.62
C LYS A 39 -5.45 -24.24 -33.28
N ALA A 40 -5.99 -23.22 -32.60
CA ALA A 40 -5.21 -22.04 -32.20
C ALA A 40 -3.98 -22.41 -31.34
N VAL A 41 -4.14 -23.30 -30.35
CA VAL A 41 -3.01 -23.74 -29.50
C VAL A 41 -2.04 -24.70 -30.20
N GLU A 42 -2.48 -25.40 -31.26
CA GLU A 42 -1.57 -26.17 -32.13
C GLU A 42 -0.65 -25.24 -32.94
N TYR A 43 -1.17 -24.10 -33.41
CA TYR A 43 -0.37 -23.10 -34.12
C TYR A 43 0.54 -22.29 -33.19
N ASP A 44 0.08 -21.96 -31.98
CA ASP A 44 0.85 -21.23 -30.96
C ASP A 44 0.53 -21.76 -29.55
N ARG A 45 1.45 -22.56 -29.01
CA ARG A 45 1.30 -23.17 -27.68
C ARG A 45 1.43 -22.15 -26.54
N ASP A 46 2.07 -21.01 -26.81
CA ASP A 46 2.30 -19.94 -25.83
C ASP A 46 1.10 -18.98 -25.71
N LEU A 47 0.05 -19.21 -26.50
CA LEU A 47 -1.19 -18.42 -26.47
C LEU A 47 -2.03 -18.78 -25.23
N SER A 48 -1.64 -18.25 -24.07
CA SER A 48 -2.24 -18.53 -22.77
C SER A 48 -3.76 -18.34 -22.70
N ASP A 49 -4.29 -17.30 -23.36
CA ASP A 49 -5.72 -17.03 -23.40
C ASP A 49 -6.51 -18.14 -24.13
N ALA A 50 -5.93 -18.80 -25.13
CA ALA A 50 -6.62 -19.89 -25.82
C ALA A 50 -6.78 -21.12 -24.91
N TRP A 51 -5.77 -21.43 -24.10
CA TRP A 51 -5.84 -22.47 -23.06
C TRP A 51 -6.88 -22.14 -21.98
N LEU A 52 -6.95 -20.87 -21.54
CA LEU A 52 -7.98 -20.40 -20.62
C LEU A 52 -9.39 -20.60 -21.20
N TRP A 53 -9.62 -20.21 -22.47
CA TRP A 53 -10.93 -20.40 -23.08
C TRP A 53 -11.27 -21.89 -23.31
N LEU A 54 -10.28 -22.74 -23.57
CA LEU A 54 -10.47 -24.20 -23.64
C LEU A 54 -10.97 -24.78 -22.32
N SER A 55 -10.50 -24.29 -21.16
CA SER A 55 -11.00 -24.77 -19.87
C SER A 55 -12.50 -24.48 -19.68
N ALA A 56 -13.03 -23.42 -20.31
CA ALA A 56 -14.46 -23.11 -20.26
C ALA A 56 -15.32 -23.98 -21.20
N THR A 57 -14.71 -24.78 -22.09
CA THR A 57 -15.43 -25.61 -23.07
C THR A 57 -15.74 -27.03 -22.60
N THR A 58 -15.21 -27.43 -21.45
CA THR A 58 -15.36 -28.79 -20.89
C THR A 58 -15.95 -28.71 -19.49
N ALA A 59 -16.72 -29.74 -19.12
CA ALA A 59 -17.28 -29.90 -17.78
C ALA A 59 -16.45 -30.83 -16.89
N ASP A 60 -15.45 -31.52 -17.45
CA ASP A 60 -14.57 -32.42 -16.70
C ASP A 60 -13.52 -31.62 -15.90
N PRO A 61 -13.54 -31.65 -14.55
CA PRO A 61 -12.60 -30.92 -13.71
C PRO A 61 -11.13 -31.27 -13.99
N ALA A 62 -10.82 -32.51 -14.38
CA ALA A 62 -9.45 -32.93 -14.66
C ALA A 62 -8.92 -32.27 -15.94
N GLU A 63 -9.76 -32.18 -16.96
CA GLU A 63 -9.44 -31.50 -18.21
C GLU A 63 -9.38 -29.98 -18.04
N GLN A 64 -10.33 -29.39 -17.29
CA GLN A 64 -10.29 -27.96 -16.94
C GLN A 64 -8.97 -27.60 -16.25
N LYS A 65 -8.55 -28.42 -15.27
CA LYS A 65 -7.30 -28.23 -14.54
C LYS A 65 -6.09 -28.23 -15.47
N LYS A 66 -5.98 -29.19 -16.38
CA LYS A 66 -4.85 -29.26 -17.35
C LYS A 66 -4.78 -28.04 -18.26
N CYS A 67 -5.92 -27.60 -18.81
CA CYS A 67 -5.98 -26.40 -19.63
C CYS A 67 -5.52 -25.16 -18.85
N LEU A 68 -5.94 -25.02 -17.59
CA LEU A 68 -5.52 -23.91 -16.73
C LEU A 68 -4.03 -24.00 -16.36
N GLU A 69 -3.49 -25.20 -16.11
CA GLU A 69 -2.05 -25.40 -15.88
C GLU A 69 -1.22 -25.00 -17.10
N TRP A 70 -1.65 -25.37 -18.31
CA TRP A 70 -0.97 -24.94 -19.55
C TRP A 70 -1.09 -23.43 -19.80
N ALA A 71 -2.25 -22.83 -19.49
CA ALA A 71 -2.41 -21.37 -19.58
C ALA A 71 -1.44 -20.63 -18.65
N VAL A 72 -1.28 -21.12 -17.40
CA VAL A 72 -0.35 -20.54 -16.41
C VAL A 72 1.10 -20.83 -16.77
N ALA A 73 1.41 -21.99 -17.37
CA ALA A 73 2.74 -22.30 -17.86
C ALA A 73 3.15 -21.40 -19.03
N ALA A 74 2.22 -21.09 -19.94
CA ALA A 74 2.43 -20.21 -21.07
C ALA A 74 2.55 -18.72 -20.65
N ASP A 75 1.71 -18.28 -19.70
CA ASP A 75 1.78 -16.95 -19.12
C ASP A 75 1.53 -17.02 -17.60
N PRO A 76 2.60 -17.00 -16.77
CA PRO A 76 2.47 -16.98 -15.32
C PRO A 76 1.69 -15.78 -14.76
N ALA A 77 1.49 -14.73 -15.57
CA ALA A 77 0.70 -13.56 -15.20
C ALA A 77 -0.77 -13.61 -15.66
N ASN A 78 -1.24 -14.73 -16.25
CA ASN A 78 -2.63 -14.89 -16.66
C ASN A 78 -3.56 -15.06 -15.43
N ALA A 79 -4.04 -13.92 -14.91
CA ALA A 79 -4.86 -13.85 -13.70
C ALA A 79 -6.09 -14.78 -13.72
N PRO A 80 -6.90 -14.81 -14.81
CA PRO A 80 -8.06 -15.70 -14.88
C PRO A 80 -7.68 -17.19 -14.81
N ALA A 81 -6.60 -17.61 -15.48
CA ALA A 81 -6.17 -19.00 -15.48
C ALA A 81 -5.73 -19.47 -14.09
N ARG A 82 -4.94 -18.64 -13.41
CA ARG A 82 -4.54 -18.87 -12.02
C ARG A 82 -5.76 -18.98 -11.10
N ARG A 83 -6.71 -18.06 -11.22
CA ARG A 83 -7.95 -18.06 -10.42
C ARG A 83 -8.78 -19.32 -10.65
N GLY A 84 -8.98 -19.73 -11.89
CA GLY A 84 -9.67 -20.97 -12.23
C GLY A 84 -9.01 -22.19 -11.57
N LEU A 85 -7.67 -22.24 -11.58
CA LEU A 85 -6.91 -23.32 -10.95
C LEU A 85 -7.07 -23.33 -9.41
N ALA A 86 -7.09 -22.16 -8.77
CA ALA A 86 -7.32 -22.05 -7.33
C ALA A 86 -8.74 -22.46 -6.92
N LEU A 87 -9.76 -22.11 -7.73
CA LEU A 87 -11.14 -22.57 -7.52
C LEU A 87 -11.25 -24.10 -7.62
N LEU A 88 -10.66 -24.70 -8.66
CA LEU A 88 -10.70 -26.15 -8.87
C LEU A 88 -9.92 -26.94 -7.82
N THR A 89 -8.81 -26.39 -7.33
CA THR A 89 -7.98 -27.03 -6.29
C THR A 89 -8.51 -26.79 -4.87
N GLY A 90 -9.62 -26.07 -4.72
CA GLY A 90 -10.21 -25.75 -3.42
C GLY A 90 -9.43 -24.72 -2.60
N ARG A 91 -8.38 -24.11 -3.18
CA ARG A 91 -7.65 -22.99 -2.58
C ARG A 91 -8.50 -21.72 -2.51
N LEU A 92 -9.52 -21.60 -3.36
CA LEU A 92 -10.53 -20.54 -3.37
C LEU A 92 -11.93 -21.19 -3.38
N LYS A 93 -12.88 -20.71 -2.56
CA LYS A 93 -14.27 -21.18 -2.60
C LYS A 93 -15.14 -20.22 -3.44
N PRO A 94 -16.06 -20.71 -4.29
CA PRO A 94 -16.90 -19.86 -5.15
C PRO A 94 -17.70 -18.80 -4.39
N GLN A 95 -18.26 -19.18 -3.24
CA GLN A 95 -19.03 -18.30 -2.34
C GLN A 95 -18.23 -17.19 -1.68
N ASP A 96 -16.90 -17.30 -1.67
CA ASP A 96 -16.05 -16.27 -1.10
C ASP A 96 -15.82 -15.17 -2.14
N VAL A 97 -16.04 -15.38 -3.44
CA VAL A 97 -15.84 -14.39 -4.52
C VAL A 97 -17.00 -13.38 -4.56
N LEU A 98 -16.72 -12.10 -4.28
CA LEU A 98 -17.62 -10.97 -4.43
C LEU A 98 -17.88 -10.70 -5.93
N PRO A 99 -19.05 -10.16 -6.28
CA PRO A 99 -19.29 -9.58 -7.58
C PRO A 99 -18.45 -8.30 -7.77
N GLU A 100 -18.08 -7.98 -9.01
CA GLU A 100 -17.42 -6.70 -9.34
C GLU A 100 -18.27 -5.51 -8.86
N GLY A 101 -17.67 -4.62 -8.05
CA GLY A 101 -18.37 -3.46 -7.47
C GLY A 101 -19.14 -3.72 -6.17
N GLY A 102 -19.16 -4.97 -5.67
CA GLY A 102 -19.78 -5.31 -4.40
C GLY A 102 -18.99 -4.76 -3.19
N SER A 103 -19.68 -4.08 -2.28
CA SER A 103 -19.14 -3.76 -0.96
C SER A 103 -19.36 -4.92 0.00
N VAL A 104 -18.38 -5.18 0.89
CA VAL A 104 -18.56 -6.13 1.99
C VAL A 104 -19.46 -5.47 3.03
N GLN A 105 -20.68 -5.97 3.18
CA GLN A 105 -21.49 -5.72 4.36
C GLN A 105 -20.90 -6.58 5.50
N PRO A 106 -20.51 -5.99 6.65
CA PRO A 106 -20.14 -6.74 7.83
C PRO A 106 -21.28 -7.71 8.19
N ARG A 107 -20.97 -9.01 8.30
CA ARG A 107 -21.92 -10.03 8.74
C ARG A 107 -21.49 -10.47 10.13
N ALA A 108 -22.37 -10.35 11.12
CA ALA A 108 -22.16 -10.88 12.46
C ALA A 108 -21.90 -12.41 12.40
N PRO A 109 -20.80 -12.91 12.98
CA PRO A 109 -20.55 -14.35 13.10
C PRO A 109 -21.27 -14.98 14.30
N GLU A 110 -21.38 -16.30 14.25
CA GLU A 110 -21.75 -17.15 15.39
C GLU A 110 -20.63 -17.14 16.44
N ALA A 111 -21.01 -17.28 17.71
CA ALA A 111 -20.15 -17.04 18.88
C ALA A 111 -18.80 -17.79 18.87
N PRO A 112 -17.69 -17.16 19.28
CA PRO A 112 -16.36 -17.76 19.26
C PRO A 112 -16.14 -18.79 20.38
N ALA A 113 -15.24 -19.74 20.14
CA ALA A 113 -14.68 -20.62 21.18
C ALA A 113 -13.69 -19.82 22.06
N GLU A 114 -13.86 -19.89 23.38
CA GLU A 114 -13.29 -18.98 24.39
C GLU A 114 -11.78 -19.11 24.71
N THR A 115 -11.00 -19.93 24.01
CA THR A 115 -9.73 -20.40 24.59
C THR A 115 -8.54 -20.16 23.67
N GLU A 116 -7.73 -19.12 23.95
CA GLU A 116 -6.24 -19.17 23.88
C GLU A 116 -5.53 -17.82 24.19
N VAL A 117 -6.14 -16.66 23.93
CA VAL A 117 -5.40 -15.37 23.94
C VAL A 117 -5.27 -14.68 25.31
N ARG A 118 -5.84 -15.27 26.39
CA ARG A 118 -5.77 -14.65 27.74
C ARG A 118 -4.39 -14.72 28.41
N ARG A 119 -3.40 -15.47 27.89
CA ARG A 119 -2.13 -15.75 28.61
C ARG A 119 -0.90 -15.00 28.09
N THR A 120 -0.98 -14.28 26.98
CA THR A 120 0.23 -13.84 26.24
C THR A 120 0.99 -12.65 26.87
N PHE A 121 0.37 -11.86 27.78
CA PHE A 121 1.00 -10.65 28.33
C PHE A 121 1.16 -10.64 29.86
N GLU A 122 0.93 -11.77 30.51
CA GLU A 122 1.10 -11.91 31.96
C GLU A 122 2.49 -12.50 32.28
N CYS A 123 3.22 -11.84 33.17
CA CYS A 123 4.54 -12.28 33.59
C CYS A 123 4.43 -13.61 34.35
N PRO A 124 5.16 -14.67 33.92
CA PRO A 124 5.08 -15.97 34.57
C PRO A 124 5.65 -15.96 36.00
N GLN A 125 6.51 -14.99 36.33
CA GLN A 125 7.17 -14.91 37.64
C GLN A 125 6.34 -14.17 38.70
N CYS A 126 5.61 -13.12 38.32
CA CYS A 126 4.95 -12.24 39.30
C CYS A 126 3.51 -11.86 38.95
N GLY A 127 2.97 -12.34 37.82
CA GLY A 127 1.65 -11.94 37.32
C GLY A 127 1.54 -10.48 36.86
N GLY A 128 2.65 -9.73 36.85
CA GLY A 128 2.70 -8.36 36.34
C GLY A 128 2.60 -8.31 34.82
N ARG A 129 2.33 -7.13 34.25
CA ARG A 129 2.24 -6.99 32.79
C ARG A 129 3.62 -7.00 32.14
N LEU A 130 3.77 -7.78 31.07
CA LEU A 130 4.94 -7.73 30.17
C LEU A 130 4.82 -6.54 29.22
N ARG A 131 5.94 -5.87 28.97
CA ARG A 131 6.08 -4.74 28.02
C ARG A 131 7.12 -5.11 26.98
N PHE A 132 6.95 -4.67 25.74
CA PHE A 132 8.00 -4.83 24.75
C PHE A 132 9.08 -3.75 24.96
N ASP A 133 10.34 -4.17 25.04
CA ASP A 133 11.50 -3.29 25.21
C ASP A 133 12.19 -3.10 23.83
N PRO A 134 12.17 -1.89 23.23
CA PRO A 134 12.78 -1.62 21.92
C PRO A 134 14.28 -1.89 21.84
N GLU A 135 15.01 -1.76 22.96
CA GLU A 135 16.47 -1.86 22.97
C GLU A 135 16.91 -3.33 22.98
N LEU A 136 16.19 -4.16 23.74
CA LEU A 136 16.44 -5.60 23.84
C LEU A 136 15.69 -6.41 22.77
N VAL A 137 14.65 -5.83 22.16
CA VAL A 137 13.71 -6.52 21.25
C VAL A 137 12.99 -7.68 21.95
N ASP A 138 12.82 -7.58 23.28
CA ASP A 138 12.32 -8.63 24.16
C ASP A 138 11.17 -8.16 25.03
N LEU A 139 10.45 -9.10 25.64
CA LEU A 139 9.42 -8.81 26.63
C LEU A 139 10.04 -8.62 28.02
N LYS A 140 9.82 -7.46 28.62
CA LYS A 140 10.31 -7.09 29.95
C LYS A 140 9.15 -6.78 30.89
N CYS A 141 9.16 -7.37 32.08
CA CYS A 141 8.20 -7.07 33.12
C CYS A 141 8.57 -5.78 33.85
N GLY A 142 7.70 -4.77 33.81
CA GLY A 142 7.91 -3.51 34.53
C GLY A 142 7.81 -3.62 36.06
N HIS A 143 7.37 -4.76 36.60
CA HIS A 143 7.22 -4.96 38.05
C HIS A 143 8.42 -5.71 38.67
N CYS A 144 8.79 -6.87 38.13
CA CYS A 144 9.87 -7.70 38.70
C CYS A 144 11.15 -7.71 37.86
N GLY A 145 11.16 -7.11 36.67
CA GLY A 145 12.33 -7.09 35.79
C GLY A 145 12.57 -8.38 34.99
N PHE A 146 11.66 -9.36 35.05
CA PHE A 146 11.72 -10.58 34.23
C PHE A 146 11.83 -10.24 32.73
N VAL A 147 12.71 -10.94 32.02
CA VAL A 147 12.91 -10.79 30.57
C VAL A 147 12.61 -12.11 29.88
N GLN A 148 11.84 -12.06 28.80
CA GLN A 148 11.50 -13.17 27.94
C GLN A 148 11.89 -12.83 26.50
N ALA A 149 12.74 -13.69 25.93
CA ALA A 149 13.21 -13.52 24.57
C ALA A 149 12.07 -13.63 23.55
N VAL A 150 11.99 -12.70 22.61
CA VAL A 150 11.11 -12.82 21.44
C VAL A 150 11.97 -13.27 20.27
N GLU A 151 11.80 -14.52 19.85
CA GLU A 151 12.55 -15.04 18.70
C GLU A 151 12.15 -14.27 17.42
N GLU A 152 13.07 -13.50 16.87
CA GLU A 152 12.89 -12.81 15.60
C GLU A 152 12.91 -13.82 14.45
N VAL A 153 11.75 -14.00 13.83
CA VAL A 153 11.63 -14.82 12.63
C VAL A 153 11.56 -13.88 11.44
N ALA A 154 12.50 -14.02 10.50
CA ALA A 154 12.48 -13.26 9.26
C ALA A 154 11.15 -13.50 8.53
N LEU A 155 10.56 -12.43 8.00
CA LEU A 155 9.35 -12.56 7.19
C LEU A 155 9.69 -13.40 5.95
N HIS A 156 9.17 -14.63 5.88
CA HIS A 156 9.37 -15.49 4.72
C HIS A 156 8.71 -14.90 3.46
N ASP A 157 9.18 -15.30 2.27
CA ASP A 157 8.78 -14.78 0.95
C ASP A 157 7.30 -15.02 0.54
N GLY A 158 6.41 -15.35 1.48
CA GLY A 158 4.99 -15.63 1.27
C GLY A 158 4.14 -14.40 0.96
N ALA A 159 4.47 -13.65 -0.10
CA ALA A 159 3.57 -12.63 -0.62
C ALA A 159 2.30 -13.28 -1.19
N HIS A 160 1.14 -12.71 -0.89
CA HIS A 160 -0.13 -13.23 -1.37
C HIS A 160 -0.39 -12.72 -2.79
N PRO A 161 -0.59 -13.58 -3.80
CA PRO A 161 -0.83 -13.08 -5.14
C PRO A 161 -2.21 -12.39 -5.21
N LEU A 162 -2.21 -11.15 -5.68
CA LEU A 162 -3.37 -10.25 -5.67
C LEU A 162 -4.49 -10.75 -6.60
N ASP A 163 -4.12 -11.42 -7.69
CA ASP A 163 -5.05 -11.94 -8.72
C ASP A 163 -6.10 -12.92 -8.19
N PHE A 164 -5.80 -13.59 -7.06
CA PHE A 164 -6.70 -14.53 -6.40
C PHE A 164 -7.69 -13.84 -5.45
N THR A 165 -7.40 -12.60 -5.03
CA THR A 165 -8.06 -11.95 -3.88
C THR A 165 -8.98 -10.78 -4.23
N LEU A 166 -9.12 -10.45 -5.50
CA LEU A 166 -10.18 -9.57 -5.98
C LEU A 166 -11.37 -10.43 -6.50
N PRO A 167 -12.46 -10.61 -5.72
CA PRO A 167 -12.73 -9.96 -4.43
C PRO A 167 -13.24 -10.98 -3.40
N THR A 168 -12.38 -11.61 -2.61
CA THR A 168 -12.88 -12.57 -1.61
C THR A 168 -13.37 -11.90 -0.32
N ALA A 169 -14.62 -12.17 0.10
CA ALA A 169 -15.28 -11.62 1.30
C ALA A 169 -14.74 -12.16 2.63
N ARG A 170 -13.54 -12.76 2.67
CA ARG A 170 -12.94 -13.28 3.91
C ARG A 170 -11.48 -12.87 4.02
N GLY A 171 -11.20 -12.00 4.98
CA GLY A 171 -10.03 -12.18 5.82
C GLY A 171 -10.26 -13.36 6.77
N HIS A 172 -9.21 -14.01 7.23
CA HIS A 172 -9.33 -15.04 8.26
C HIS A 172 -9.71 -14.39 9.61
N LEU A 173 -9.98 -15.16 10.67
CA LEU A 173 -10.31 -14.59 11.97
C LEU A 173 -9.05 -14.04 12.63
N TRP A 174 -8.76 -12.75 12.45
CA TRP A 174 -7.88 -12.03 13.37
C TRP A 174 -8.71 -11.17 14.32
N ALA A 175 -8.79 -11.66 15.57
CA ALA A 175 -9.20 -11.01 16.83
C ALA A 175 -9.81 -12.04 17.80
N VAL A 176 -9.33 -13.30 17.84
CA VAL A 176 -9.81 -14.23 18.87
C VAL A 176 -9.24 -13.76 20.21
N GLY A 177 -10.07 -13.14 21.06
CA GLY A 177 -9.69 -12.68 22.41
C GLY A 177 -9.20 -11.23 22.55
N GLU A 178 -9.14 -10.44 21.46
CA GLU A 178 -8.87 -9.00 21.52
C GLU A 178 -10.17 -8.21 21.30
N ARG A 179 -10.40 -7.20 22.15
CA ARG A 179 -11.62 -6.38 22.07
C ARG A 179 -11.39 -5.24 21.08
N ARG A 180 -12.32 -5.09 20.15
CA ARG A 180 -12.29 -4.04 19.13
C ARG A 180 -12.92 -2.78 19.67
N PHE A 181 -12.29 -1.65 19.39
CA PHE A 181 -12.78 -0.36 19.82
C PHE A 181 -12.88 0.61 18.66
N HIS A 182 -14.01 1.28 18.55
CA HIS A 182 -14.23 2.39 17.64
C HIS A 182 -14.15 3.72 18.39
N CYS A 183 -13.45 4.68 17.80
CA CYS A 183 -13.42 6.04 18.29
C CYS A 183 -14.50 6.88 17.60
N PRO A 184 -15.52 7.40 18.31
CA PRO A 184 -16.57 8.23 17.71
C PRO A 184 -16.03 9.57 17.17
N GLN A 185 -14.92 10.07 17.71
CA GLN A 185 -14.34 11.35 17.30
C GLN A 185 -13.58 11.29 15.96
N CYS A 186 -12.86 10.21 15.67
CA CYS A 186 -12.01 10.12 14.47
C CYS A 186 -12.32 8.93 13.55
N GLY A 187 -13.28 8.08 13.94
CA GLY A 187 -13.67 6.88 13.19
C GLY A 187 -12.66 5.72 13.27
N ALA A 188 -11.51 5.91 13.92
CA ALA A 188 -10.49 4.87 14.00
C ALA A 188 -10.99 3.62 14.72
N ALA A 189 -10.68 2.46 14.14
CA ALA A 189 -10.83 1.16 14.76
C ALA A 189 -9.47 0.71 15.31
N THR A 190 -9.42 0.26 16.55
CA THR A 190 -8.18 -0.21 17.20
C THR A 190 -8.42 -1.55 17.89
N LEU A 191 -7.42 -2.42 17.83
CA LEU A 191 -7.35 -3.58 18.72
C LEU A 191 -6.69 -3.15 20.02
N LEU A 192 -7.32 -3.49 21.14
CA LEU A 192 -6.69 -3.34 22.45
C LEU A 192 -6.49 -4.74 23.06
N PRO A 193 -5.33 -4.97 23.70
CA PRO A 193 -5.08 -6.23 24.38
C PRO A 193 -6.09 -6.47 25.51
N ALA A 194 -6.39 -7.74 25.78
CA ALA A 194 -7.26 -8.15 26.87
C ALA A 194 -6.75 -7.58 28.22
N GLY A 195 -7.65 -6.95 29.00
CA GLY A 195 -7.29 -6.31 30.27
C GLY A 195 -6.85 -4.85 30.19
N GLY A 196 -6.82 -4.22 29.01
CA GLY A 196 -6.72 -2.76 28.89
C GLY A 196 -7.97 -2.07 29.45
N LYS A 197 -7.86 -1.34 30.57
CA LYS A 197 -8.90 -0.43 31.06
C LYS A 197 -8.51 1.01 30.66
N SER A 198 -9.36 1.63 29.85
CA SER A 198 -9.21 3.00 29.31
C SER A 198 -7.96 3.20 28.43
N ALA A 199 -8.01 2.76 27.17
CA ALA A 199 -7.04 3.24 26.19
C ALA A 199 -7.53 4.57 25.62
N LEU A 200 -6.67 5.56 25.63
CA LEU A 200 -6.89 6.74 24.82
C LEU A 200 -6.69 6.35 23.35
N CYS A 201 -7.57 6.81 22.46
CA CYS A 201 -7.46 6.58 21.02
C CYS A 201 -6.07 7.01 20.53
N PRO A 202 -5.25 6.11 19.95
CA PRO A 202 -3.89 6.45 19.54
C PRO A 202 -3.85 7.56 18.48
N PHE A 203 -4.94 7.73 17.73
CA PHE A 203 -5.03 8.67 16.63
C PHE A 203 -5.37 10.10 17.03
N CYS A 204 -6.37 10.29 17.91
CA CYS A 204 -6.96 11.61 18.10
C CYS A 204 -6.94 12.15 19.52
N GLY A 205 -6.69 11.34 20.54
CA GLY A 205 -6.85 11.83 21.90
C GLY A 205 -7.89 11.10 22.74
N ASN A 206 -9.00 10.72 22.10
CA ASN A 206 -10.27 10.46 22.76
C ASN A 206 -10.21 9.33 23.81
N THR A 207 -10.82 9.53 24.97
CA THR A 207 -10.91 8.54 26.05
C THR A 207 -12.18 7.68 25.95
N ALA A 208 -13.19 8.14 25.20
CA ALA A 208 -14.46 7.45 25.02
C ALA A 208 -14.41 6.50 23.80
N LEU A 209 -13.65 5.41 23.94
CA LEU A 209 -13.65 4.32 22.97
C LEU A 209 -14.88 3.42 23.18
N VAL A 210 -15.58 3.07 22.11
CA VAL A 210 -16.78 2.21 22.13
C VAL A 210 -16.39 0.81 21.66
N GLU A 211 -16.71 -0.21 22.46
CA GLU A 211 -16.45 -1.60 22.10
C GLU A 211 -17.35 -2.03 20.92
N ALA A 212 -16.76 -2.58 19.86
CA ALA A 212 -17.48 -3.07 18.69
C ALA A 212 -18.02 -4.47 18.96
N GLN A 213 -19.31 -4.70 18.73
CA GLN A 213 -19.94 -6.03 18.92
C GLN A 213 -19.67 -7.00 17.76
N GLU A 214 -19.08 -6.55 16.66
CA GLU A 214 -18.87 -7.35 15.45
C GLU A 214 -17.41 -7.80 15.27
N GLU A 215 -17.22 -9.12 15.23
CA GLU A 215 -16.01 -9.74 14.70
C GLU A 215 -16.02 -9.69 13.16
N ALA A 216 -15.72 -8.52 12.57
CA ALA A 216 -15.26 -8.42 11.19
C ALA A 216 -14.13 -9.44 10.88
N ARG A 217 -14.24 -10.14 9.75
CA ARG A 217 -13.25 -11.07 9.23
C ARG A 217 -12.05 -10.31 8.65
N LEU A 218 -10.95 -10.23 9.40
CA LEU A 218 -9.78 -9.42 9.06
C LEU A 218 -8.57 -10.26 8.64
N VAL A 219 -7.91 -9.88 7.55
CA VAL A 219 -6.63 -10.48 7.15
C VAL A 219 -5.62 -10.23 8.27
N PRO A 220 -4.96 -11.27 8.83
CA PRO A 220 -3.91 -11.05 9.80
C PRO A 220 -2.71 -10.35 9.13
N PRO A 221 -1.91 -9.57 9.86
CA PRO A 221 -0.69 -9.01 9.31
C PRO A 221 0.30 -10.14 9.03
N ASP A 222 0.98 -10.06 7.90
CA ASP A 222 2.08 -10.96 7.56
C ASP A 222 3.31 -10.63 8.42
N GLY A 223 3.56 -9.33 8.63
CA GLY A 223 4.74 -8.86 9.34
C GLY A 223 4.58 -7.50 9.98
N LEU A 224 5.59 -7.12 10.75
CA LEU A 224 5.72 -5.78 11.32
C LEU A 224 7.17 -5.33 11.35
N ILE A 225 7.39 -4.03 11.47
CA ILE A 225 8.71 -3.49 11.82
C ILE A 225 8.70 -3.23 13.33
N PRO A 226 9.59 -3.84 14.14
CA PRO A 226 9.64 -3.57 15.56
C PRO A 226 9.86 -2.07 15.81
N MET A 227 9.10 -1.50 16.76
CA MET A 227 9.32 -0.13 17.21
C MET A 227 10.74 -0.03 17.80
N ALA A 228 11.55 0.88 17.28
CA ALA A 228 12.92 1.09 17.74
C ALA A 228 13.06 2.31 18.67
N LEU A 229 12.04 3.18 18.70
CA LEU A 229 12.07 4.41 19.48
C LEU A 229 11.21 4.33 20.72
N GLU A 230 11.79 4.72 21.84
CA GLU A 230 11.06 5.06 23.05
C GLU A 230 10.39 6.44 22.97
N ALA A 231 9.48 6.69 23.91
CA ALA A 231 8.70 7.92 23.97
C ALA A 231 9.58 9.17 24.04
N GLU A 232 10.61 9.18 24.90
CA GLU A 232 11.51 10.32 25.10
C GLU A 232 12.24 10.72 23.82
N ALA A 233 12.71 9.73 23.04
CA ALA A 233 13.36 9.96 21.76
C ALA A 233 12.39 10.56 20.74
N ALA A 234 11.14 10.06 20.69
CA ALA A 234 10.10 10.61 19.82
C ALA A 234 9.76 12.07 20.20
N TYR A 235 9.65 12.37 21.49
CA TYR A 235 9.41 13.74 21.97
C TYR A 235 10.56 14.68 21.62
N ALA A 236 11.81 14.24 21.79
CA ALA A 236 12.99 15.01 21.41
C ALA A 236 13.01 15.30 19.90
N ALA A 237 12.66 14.32 19.07
CA ALA A 237 12.57 14.49 17.62
C ALA A 237 11.52 15.55 17.23
N VAL A 238 10.31 15.49 17.81
CA VAL A 238 9.25 16.46 17.53
C VAL A 238 9.61 17.85 18.03
N ARG A 239 10.18 18.00 19.23
CA ARG A 239 10.65 19.29 19.76
C ARG A 239 11.69 19.92 18.83
N ARG A 240 12.68 19.15 18.37
CA ARG A 240 13.69 19.61 17.40
C ARG A 240 13.06 19.99 16.07
N TRP A 241 12.09 19.22 15.58
CA TRP A 241 11.39 19.51 14.34
C TRP A 241 10.57 20.80 14.44
N LEU A 242 9.81 21.01 15.52
CA LEU A 242 9.02 22.23 15.75
C LEU A 242 9.89 23.47 15.89
N GLY A 243 11.06 23.37 16.53
CA GLY A 243 12.02 24.47 16.64
C GLY A 243 12.72 24.86 15.33
N ARG A 244 12.46 24.15 14.23
CA ARG A 244 12.99 24.46 12.89
C ARG A 244 11.90 25.02 11.99
N GLY A 245 12.23 25.99 11.14
CA GLY A 245 11.35 26.50 10.10
C GLY A 245 11.17 28.01 10.19
N PHE A 246 11.53 28.71 9.11
CA PHE A 246 11.56 30.17 9.09
C PHE A 246 10.19 30.81 9.36
N PHE A 247 9.12 30.21 8.83
CA PHE A 247 7.74 30.72 8.97
C PHE A 247 6.96 30.12 10.15
N ALA A 248 7.61 29.35 11.03
CA ALA A 248 6.94 28.76 12.19
C ALA A 248 6.97 29.75 13.37
N PRO A 249 5.89 29.86 14.17
CA PRO A 249 5.92 30.59 15.44
C PRO A 249 6.96 30.02 16.42
N ASP A 250 7.65 30.89 17.16
CA ASP A 250 8.79 30.51 18.01
C ASP A 250 8.35 29.80 19.31
N ASP A 251 7.08 29.90 19.69
CA ASP A 251 6.50 29.28 20.88
C ASP A 251 6.06 27.83 20.67
N LEU A 252 6.04 27.35 19.43
CA LEU A 252 5.57 26.00 19.08
C LEU A 252 6.28 24.88 19.83
N ALA A 253 7.60 24.99 20.00
CA ALA A 253 8.38 23.96 20.69
C ALA A 253 7.99 23.80 22.17
N ARG A 254 7.37 24.83 22.78
CA ARG A 254 6.90 24.81 24.17
C ARG A 254 5.53 24.14 24.33
N LEU A 255 4.78 23.96 23.24
CA LEU A 255 3.44 23.38 23.26
C LEU A 255 3.45 21.85 23.35
N VAL A 256 4.56 21.21 22.99
CA VAL A 256 4.71 19.76 23.09
C VAL A 256 5.10 19.39 24.51
N ARG A 257 4.11 19.04 25.32
CA ARG A 257 4.28 18.37 26.62
C ARG A 257 4.30 16.85 26.46
N ASP A 258 4.85 16.15 27.45
CA ASP A 258 5.16 14.71 27.48
C ASP A 258 3.95 13.74 27.41
N LYS A 259 2.77 14.20 26.96
CA LYS A 259 1.53 13.40 26.88
C LYS A 259 0.82 13.45 25.52
N HIS A 260 1.45 14.07 24.52
CA HIS A 260 0.83 14.30 23.21
C HIS A 260 1.25 13.31 22.11
N LEU A 261 2.27 12.48 22.34
CA LEU A 261 2.68 11.45 21.38
C LEU A 261 2.27 10.08 21.88
N ARG A 262 1.69 9.27 21.00
CA ARG A 262 1.17 7.94 21.32
C ARG A 262 1.76 6.94 20.35
N PRO A 263 2.37 5.85 20.85
CA PRO A 263 2.85 4.79 19.98
C PRO A 263 1.65 4.03 19.43
N ALA A 264 1.72 3.68 18.16
CA ALA A 264 0.74 2.80 17.52
C ALA A 264 1.37 2.08 16.33
N TYR A 265 0.95 0.84 16.15
CA TYR A 265 1.16 0.14 14.90
C TYR A 265 0.05 0.50 13.92
N VAL A 266 0.44 1.04 12.76
CA VAL A 266 -0.50 1.43 11.71
C VAL A 266 -0.42 0.40 10.58
N PRO A 267 -1.55 -0.12 10.08
CA PRO A 267 -1.56 -1.09 9.00
C PRO A 267 -1.26 -0.44 7.65
N PHE A 268 -0.41 -1.09 6.87
CA PHE A 268 -0.09 -0.74 5.49
C PHE A 268 -0.22 -1.97 4.61
N TRP A 269 -0.75 -1.76 3.41
CA TRP A 269 -0.70 -2.72 2.32
C TRP A 269 0.57 -2.48 1.52
N LEU A 270 1.43 -3.49 1.47
CA LEU A 270 2.64 -3.49 0.65
C LEU A 270 2.34 -4.24 -0.64
N PHE A 271 2.52 -3.58 -1.78
CA PHE A 271 2.27 -4.16 -3.09
C PHE A 271 3.54 -4.33 -3.91
N GLU A 272 3.58 -5.45 -4.63
CA GLU A 272 4.57 -5.76 -5.65
C GLU A 272 3.83 -5.95 -6.97
N ALA A 273 4.35 -5.39 -8.06
CA ALA A 273 3.75 -5.56 -9.39
C ALA A 273 4.76 -5.22 -10.50
N GLN A 274 4.59 -5.87 -11.64
CA GLN A 274 5.17 -5.45 -12.91
C GLN A 274 4.12 -4.70 -13.73
N LEU A 275 4.45 -3.47 -14.14
CA LEU A 275 3.63 -2.60 -14.96
C LEU A 275 4.26 -2.42 -16.34
N THR A 276 3.54 -2.81 -17.39
CA THR A 276 3.84 -2.36 -18.76
C THR A 276 3.03 -1.10 -19.03
N ALA A 277 3.71 0.03 -19.18
CA ALA A 277 3.11 1.33 -19.42
C ALA A 277 3.34 1.74 -20.87
N ARG A 278 2.27 2.11 -21.58
CA ARG A 278 2.36 2.76 -22.89
C ARG A 278 2.49 4.25 -22.71
N TRP A 279 3.27 4.87 -23.57
CA TRP A 279 3.45 6.31 -23.57
C TRP A 279 3.40 6.88 -24.98
N SER A 280 2.98 8.13 -25.07
CA SER A 280 3.06 8.96 -26.26
C SER A 280 3.47 10.37 -25.87
N ALA A 281 4.34 11.00 -26.65
CA ALA A 281 4.83 12.35 -26.40
C ALA A 281 5.34 13.00 -27.68
N GLU A 282 5.46 14.33 -27.65
CA GLU A 282 6.18 15.09 -28.65
C GLU A 282 7.56 15.45 -28.12
N VAL A 283 8.60 15.06 -28.85
CA VAL A 283 10.01 15.30 -28.50
C VAL A 283 10.60 16.32 -29.45
N GLU A 284 11.32 17.29 -28.90
CA GLU A 284 12.08 18.26 -29.70
C GLU A 284 13.32 17.55 -30.29
N GLU A 285 13.38 17.50 -31.63
CA GLU A 285 14.53 17.01 -32.38
C GLU A 285 15.13 18.13 -33.25
N GLY A 286 16.44 18.06 -33.50
CA GLY A 286 17.18 19.06 -34.28
C GLY A 286 18.04 20.00 -33.42
N TYR A 287 18.86 20.81 -34.08
CA TYR A 287 19.76 21.78 -33.45
C TYR A 287 19.55 23.17 -34.04
N GLY A 288 19.74 24.21 -33.24
CA GLY A 288 19.62 25.59 -33.71
C GLY A 288 18.20 25.94 -34.19
N ARG A 289 18.08 26.35 -35.46
CA ARG A 289 16.81 26.78 -36.08
C ARG A 289 15.97 25.62 -36.65
N ASP A 290 16.53 24.41 -36.76
CA ASP A 290 15.85 23.22 -37.30
C ASP A 290 15.14 22.39 -36.22
N ARG A 291 14.74 23.02 -35.11
CA ARG A 291 13.99 22.37 -34.03
C ARG A 291 12.59 22.01 -34.51
N ARG A 292 12.25 20.72 -34.44
CA ARG A 292 10.93 20.20 -34.80
C ARG A 292 10.39 19.32 -33.69
N TRP A 293 9.09 19.38 -33.47
CA TRP A 293 8.38 18.48 -32.58
C TRP A 293 8.05 17.20 -33.34
N VAL A 294 8.52 16.07 -32.83
CA VAL A 294 8.29 14.77 -33.45
C VAL A 294 7.51 13.89 -32.49
N PHE A 295 6.39 13.33 -32.98
CA PHE A 295 5.61 12.38 -32.23
C PHE A 295 6.39 11.08 -32.04
N ARG A 296 6.44 10.62 -30.81
CA ARG A 296 7.04 9.35 -30.40
C ARG A 296 6.07 8.63 -29.48
N SER A 297 6.03 7.31 -29.63
CA SER A 297 5.27 6.43 -28.76
C SER A 297 6.05 5.15 -28.53
N GLY A 298 5.78 4.50 -27.42
CA GLY A 298 6.36 3.20 -27.11
C GLY A 298 5.80 2.67 -25.81
N ASP A 299 6.46 1.65 -25.30
CA ASP A 299 6.15 1.03 -24.02
C ASP A 299 7.41 0.91 -23.16
N TYR A 300 7.21 0.93 -21.85
CA TYR A 300 8.24 0.64 -20.87
C TYR A 300 7.67 -0.30 -19.82
N THR A 301 8.47 -1.29 -19.44
CA THR A 301 8.17 -2.16 -18.32
C THR A 301 8.86 -1.65 -17.05
N PHE A 302 8.09 -1.54 -15.98
CA PHE A 302 8.53 -1.14 -14.65
C PHE A 302 8.27 -2.27 -13.66
N PHE A 303 9.18 -2.42 -12.70
CA PHE A 303 9.06 -3.36 -11.59
C PHE A 303 8.94 -2.58 -10.29
N PHE A 304 7.80 -2.70 -9.62
CA PHE A 304 7.55 -2.12 -8.32
C PHE A 304 7.60 -3.24 -7.28
N ARG A 305 8.50 -3.12 -6.30
CA ARG A 305 8.65 -4.10 -5.21
C ARG A 305 8.17 -3.59 -3.85
N GLU A 306 7.99 -2.28 -3.71
CA GLU A 306 7.77 -1.65 -2.41
C GLU A 306 6.77 -0.50 -2.52
N GLU A 307 5.59 -0.77 -3.11
CA GLU A 307 4.52 0.22 -3.15
C GLU A 307 3.66 0.13 -1.89
N LEU A 308 3.88 1.06 -0.96
CA LEU A 308 3.19 1.13 0.32
C LEU A 308 1.92 1.98 0.23
N GLN A 309 0.79 1.41 0.64
CA GLN A 309 -0.49 2.11 0.75
C GLN A 309 -1.03 2.02 2.18
N PRO A 310 -1.47 3.14 2.78
CA PRO A 310 -2.00 3.12 4.14
C PRO A 310 -3.32 2.34 4.20
N GLY A 311 -3.42 1.43 5.17
CA GLY A 311 -4.61 0.62 5.43
C GLY A 311 -5.65 1.32 6.32
N ALA A 312 -5.27 2.41 7.00
CA ALA A 312 -6.15 3.16 7.90
C ALA A 312 -6.41 4.59 7.38
N ARG A 313 -7.68 5.02 7.33
CA ARG A 313 -8.13 6.36 6.89
C ARG A 313 -8.08 7.40 8.01
N ALA A 314 -7.94 6.97 9.26
CA ALA A 314 -7.85 7.87 10.42
C ALA A 314 -6.69 8.88 10.30
N LEU A 315 -5.63 8.50 9.58
CA LEU A 315 -4.50 9.37 9.25
C LEU A 315 -4.60 9.90 7.81
N PRO A 316 -4.38 11.21 7.58
CA PRO A 316 -4.41 11.76 6.22
C PRO A 316 -3.31 11.15 5.37
N ALA A 317 -3.66 10.66 4.18
CA ALA A 317 -2.68 10.06 3.27
C ALA A 317 -1.55 11.02 2.89
N SER A 318 -1.84 12.32 2.77
CA SER A 318 -0.82 13.36 2.49
C SER A 318 0.21 13.51 3.62
N LEU A 319 -0.16 13.20 4.86
CA LEU A 319 0.76 13.24 5.99
C LEU A 319 1.66 11.99 6.01
N LEU A 320 1.08 10.82 5.72
CA LEU A 320 1.82 9.57 5.60
C LEU A 320 2.79 9.56 4.41
N GLN A 321 2.39 10.12 3.26
CA GLN A 321 3.26 10.27 2.08
C GLN A 321 4.48 11.18 2.32
N ARG A 322 4.36 12.13 3.27
CA ARG A 322 5.47 13.02 3.68
C ARG A 322 6.39 12.37 4.71
N LEU A 323 5.98 11.27 5.32
CA LEU A 323 6.81 10.55 6.27
C LEU A 323 7.98 9.90 5.50
N PRO A 324 9.23 10.07 5.96
CA PRO A 324 10.35 9.38 5.33
C PRO A 324 10.15 7.86 5.35
N LYS A 325 10.61 7.22 4.27
CA LYS A 325 10.40 5.80 4.01
C LYS A 325 10.92 4.94 5.17
N PHE A 326 10.16 3.90 5.48
CA PHE A 326 10.59 2.83 6.36
C PHE A 326 11.62 1.95 5.66
N ASP A 327 12.59 1.44 6.42
CA ASP A 327 13.48 0.38 5.96
C ASP A 327 12.73 -0.95 6.07
N LEU A 328 12.11 -1.36 4.97
CA LEU A 328 11.31 -2.57 4.86
C LEU A 328 12.14 -3.86 4.99
N LYS A 329 13.47 -3.78 4.92
CA LYS A 329 14.35 -4.94 5.16
C LYS A 329 14.32 -5.42 6.61
N LYS A 330 13.85 -4.58 7.53
CA LYS A 330 13.66 -4.93 8.96
C LYS A 330 12.26 -5.46 9.27
N LEU A 331 11.52 -5.91 8.26
CA LEU A 331 10.25 -6.60 8.46
C LEU A 331 10.50 -7.99 9.07
N VAL A 332 9.88 -8.24 10.22
CA VAL A 332 9.83 -9.55 10.87
C VAL A 332 8.43 -10.14 10.76
N ALA A 333 8.32 -11.46 10.84
CA ALA A 333 7.04 -12.14 10.87
C ALA A 333 6.19 -11.65 12.06
N PHE A 334 4.89 -11.43 11.82
CA PHE A 334 4.00 -10.92 12.84
C PHE A 334 3.87 -11.92 14.00
N LYS A 335 4.08 -11.42 15.21
CA LYS A 335 3.84 -12.11 16.47
C LYS A 335 3.08 -11.18 17.43
N PRO A 336 2.01 -11.63 18.13
CA PRO A 336 1.24 -10.79 19.04
C PRO A 336 2.06 -10.11 20.14
N GLU A 337 3.17 -10.73 20.54
CA GLU A 337 4.11 -10.27 21.57
C GLU A 337 4.63 -8.85 21.29
N TYR A 338 4.82 -8.48 20.02
CA TYR A 338 5.26 -7.13 19.62
C TYR A 338 4.22 -6.03 19.90
N LEU A 339 2.96 -6.40 20.14
CA LEU A 339 1.89 -5.46 20.49
C LEU A 339 1.80 -5.18 22.00
N ALA A 340 2.70 -5.77 22.80
CA ALA A 340 2.74 -5.50 24.24
C ALA A 340 2.95 -3.99 24.49
N ASP A 341 1.96 -3.36 25.14
CA ASP A 341 1.84 -1.92 25.41
C ASP A 341 1.66 -0.97 24.21
N TRP A 342 1.67 -1.47 22.97
CA TRP A 342 1.46 -0.64 21.78
C TRP A 342 0.24 -1.07 20.99
N PRO A 343 -0.82 -0.24 20.94
CA PRO A 343 -2.04 -0.59 20.23
C PRO A 343 -1.77 -0.73 18.72
N ALA A 344 -2.37 -1.75 18.11
CA ALA A 344 -2.46 -1.86 16.67
C ALA A 344 -3.77 -1.28 16.18
N ALA A 345 -3.68 -0.38 15.21
CA ALA A 345 -4.84 0.07 14.48
C ALA A 345 -5.34 -1.01 13.54
N LEU A 346 -6.65 -1.06 13.37
CA LEU A 346 -7.27 -1.89 12.35
C LEU A 346 -7.28 -1.15 11.01
N TYR A 347 -7.17 -1.92 9.92
CA TYR A 347 -7.36 -1.37 8.59
C TYR A 347 -8.86 -1.13 8.35
N ASP A 348 -9.19 0.01 7.76
CA ASP A 348 -10.53 0.38 7.31
C ASP A 348 -10.57 0.56 5.77
N LEU A 349 -9.41 0.52 5.12
CA LEU A 349 -9.26 0.47 3.68
C LEU A 349 -9.12 -0.99 3.25
N SER A 350 -10.13 -1.48 2.53
CA SER A 350 -10.09 -2.83 1.95
C SER A 350 -8.91 -2.99 0.99
N LEU A 351 -8.40 -4.23 0.89
CA LEU A 351 -7.36 -4.62 -0.05
C LEU A 351 -7.66 -4.14 -1.48
N ALA A 352 -8.92 -4.27 -1.92
CA ALA A 352 -9.34 -3.83 -3.25
C ALA A 352 -9.12 -2.33 -3.49
N ASN A 353 -9.53 -1.49 -2.54
CA ASN A 353 -9.34 -0.05 -2.64
C ASN A 353 -7.86 0.34 -2.51
N ALA A 354 -7.12 -0.34 -1.64
CA ALA A 354 -5.69 -0.16 -1.50
C ALA A 354 -4.94 -0.51 -2.79
N ALA A 355 -5.31 -1.61 -3.45
CA ALA A 355 -4.75 -2.05 -4.72
C ALA A 355 -5.01 -1.05 -5.85
N LEU A 356 -6.23 -0.50 -5.95
CA LEU A 356 -6.54 0.56 -6.92
C LEU A 356 -5.66 1.79 -6.72
N ARG A 357 -5.48 2.23 -5.46
CA ARG A 357 -4.57 3.34 -5.13
C ARG A 357 -3.11 3.03 -5.45
N ALA A 358 -2.67 1.79 -5.18
CA ALA A 358 -1.33 1.34 -5.52
C ALA A 358 -1.09 1.40 -7.03
N ARG A 359 -2.02 0.88 -7.84
CA ARG A 359 -1.94 0.94 -9.31
C ARG A 359 -1.90 2.38 -9.83
N GLU A 360 -2.73 3.26 -9.30
CA GLU A 360 -2.70 4.70 -9.66
C GLU A 360 -1.34 5.33 -9.32
N ALA A 361 -0.80 5.06 -8.13
CA ALA A 361 0.51 5.55 -7.71
C ALA A 361 1.65 5.01 -8.59
N MET A 362 1.62 3.72 -8.94
CA MET A 362 2.59 3.08 -9.84
C MET A 362 2.57 3.70 -11.24
N VAL A 363 1.38 3.95 -11.82
CA VAL A 363 1.25 4.61 -13.13
C VAL A 363 1.80 6.03 -13.10
N LYS A 364 1.47 6.79 -12.04
CA LYS A 364 2.01 8.14 -11.85
C LYS A 364 3.53 8.14 -11.71
N SER A 365 4.08 7.19 -10.94
CA SER A 365 5.53 7.01 -10.77
C SER A 365 6.21 6.61 -12.07
N ALA A 366 5.60 5.72 -12.86
CA ALA A 366 6.09 5.36 -14.19
C ALA A 366 6.19 6.60 -15.08
N GLY A 367 5.18 7.47 -15.11
CA GLY A 367 5.23 8.70 -15.91
C GLY A 367 6.40 9.63 -15.54
N LEU A 368 6.70 9.78 -14.25
CA LEU A 368 7.86 10.56 -13.78
C LEU A 368 9.19 9.92 -14.18
N GLN A 369 9.26 8.59 -14.25
CA GLN A 369 10.47 7.85 -14.63
C GLN A 369 10.67 7.75 -16.15
N ILE A 370 9.61 7.83 -16.95
CA ILE A 370 9.68 7.81 -18.43
C ILE A 370 10.34 9.09 -18.93
N LEU A 371 9.96 10.24 -18.39
CA LEU A 371 10.41 11.56 -18.86
C LEU A 371 11.95 11.67 -19.02
N PRO A 372 12.79 11.34 -18.01
CA PRO A 372 14.25 11.42 -18.15
C PRO A 372 14.84 10.35 -19.11
N ARG A 373 14.16 9.21 -19.31
CA ARG A 373 14.62 8.13 -20.21
C ARG A 373 14.32 8.43 -21.67
N LEU A 374 13.22 9.11 -21.92
CA LEU A 374 12.66 9.37 -23.24
C LEU A 374 13.55 10.31 -24.08
N ALA A 375 14.03 11.40 -23.47
CA ALA A 375 14.90 12.33 -24.17
C ALA A 375 15.82 13.08 -23.19
N PRO A 376 17.00 12.51 -22.86
CA PRO A 376 17.97 13.16 -21.99
C PRO A 376 18.38 14.53 -22.55
N GLY A 377 18.08 15.60 -21.81
CA GLY A 377 18.47 16.96 -22.18
C GLY A 377 17.69 17.59 -23.33
N ARG A 378 16.54 17.03 -23.74
CA ARG A 378 15.66 17.63 -24.76
C ARG A 378 14.31 18.00 -24.17
N ALA A 379 13.64 18.97 -24.78
CA ALA A 379 12.29 19.34 -24.38
C ALA A 379 11.28 18.26 -24.81
N VAL A 380 10.36 17.96 -23.90
CA VAL A 380 9.26 17.01 -24.11
C VAL A 380 7.97 17.72 -23.75
N ARG A 381 6.92 17.54 -24.56
CA ARG A 381 5.58 18.03 -24.25
C ARG A 381 4.52 16.98 -24.56
N ASN A 382 3.32 17.18 -24.01
CA ASN A 382 2.16 16.31 -24.21
C ASN A 382 2.44 14.84 -23.88
N LEU A 383 3.26 14.57 -22.85
CA LEU A 383 3.52 13.20 -22.39
C LEU A 383 2.23 12.63 -21.79
N GLN A 384 1.69 11.61 -22.44
CA GLN A 384 0.61 10.79 -21.94
C GLN A 384 1.16 9.41 -21.60
N VAL A 385 0.72 8.88 -20.46
CA VAL A 385 1.14 7.57 -19.96
C VAL A 385 -0.11 6.84 -19.51
N SER A 386 -0.27 5.62 -19.99
CA SER A 386 -1.37 4.73 -19.63
C SER A 386 -0.85 3.36 -19.21
N ALA A 387 -1.55 2.72 -18.27
CA ALA A 387 -1.30 1.32 -17.97
C ALA A 387 -1.82 0.45 -19.11
N ASP A 388 -0.95 -0.39 -19.67
CA ASP A 388 -1.35 -1.42 -20.64
C ASP A 388 -1.65 -2.74 -19.90
N ARG A 389 -0.71 -3.19 -19.08
CA ARG A 389 -0.82 -4.46 -18.36
C ARG A 389 -0.15 -4.40 -17.00
N PHE A 390 -0.86 -4.85 -15.97
CA PHE A 390 -0.28 -5.26 -14.69
C PHE A 390 -0.09 -6.78 -14.68
N SER A 391 0.99 -7.24 -14.06
CA SER A 391 1.38 -8.65 -14.00
C SER A 391 2.18 -8.92 -12.74
N GLY A 392 2.19 -10.17 -12.27
CA GLY A 392 2.95 -10.55 -11.08
C GLY A 392 2.57 -9.74 -9.84
N GLU A 393 1.28 -9.48 -9.66
CA GLU A 393 0.80 -8.65 -8.55
C GLU A 393 0.74 -9.47 -7.25
N PHE A 394 1.41 -8.97 -6.21
CA PHE A 394 1.38 -9.54 -4.87
C PHE A 394 1.08 -8.46 -3.83
N TYR A 395 0.56 -8.88 -2.69
CA TYR A 395 0.33 -8.02 -1.54
C TYR A 395 0.80 -8.67 -0.23
N ARG A 396 1.12 -7.81 0.74
CA ARG A 396 1.30 -8.17 2.15
C ARG A 396 0.60 -7.12 3.03
N LEU A 397 0.03 -7.54 4.14
CA LEU A 397 -0.43 -6.62 5.19
C LEU A 397 0.68 -6.50 6.24
N VAL A 398 1.24 -5.31 6.41
CA VAL A 398 2.31 -5.06 7.38
C VAL A 398 1.92 -3.99 8.38
N LEU A 399 2.38 -4.13 9.62
CA LEU A 399 2.22 -3.11 10.66
C LEU A 399 3.48 -2.26 10.78
N LEU A 400 3.35 -0.95 10.58
CA LEU A 400 4.47 -0.02 10.68
C LEU A 400 4.40 0.80 11.98
N PRO A 401 5.53 0.99 12.69
CA PRO A 401 5.56 1.66 13.97
C PRO A 401 5.53 3.19 13.78
N LEU A 402 4.53 3.86 14.35
CA LEU A 402 4.42 5.31 14.34
C LEU A 402 4.18 5.86 15.75
N TRP A 403 4.73 7.05 16.01
CA TRP A 403 4.25 7.90 17.09
C TRP A 403 3.32 8.95 16.52
N ILE A 404 2.09 8.98 17.03
CA ILE A 404 1.03 9.86 16.54
C ILE A 404 0.77 10.92 17.61
N GLY A 405 0.76 12.18 17.20
CA GLY A 405 0.38 13.28 18.07
C GLY A 405 -0.50 14.31 17.41
N ALA A 406 -1.18 15.05 18.27
CA ALA A 406 -1.97 16.22 17.90
C ALA A 406 -1.72 17.35 18.90
N TYR A 407 -1.59 18.56 18.39
CA TYR A 407 -1.48 19.78 19.19
C TYR A 407 -2.43 20.85 18.62
N THR A 408 -2.96 21.70 19.50
CA THR A 408 -3.88 22.77 19.12
C THR A 408 -3.16 24.11 19.20
N TYR A 409 -3.25 24.90 18.13
CA TYR A 409 -2.70 26.25 18.05
C TYR A 409 -3.74 27.19 17.46
N LEU A 410 -4.07 28.28 18.18
CA LEU A 410 -5.08 29.27 17.78
C LEU A 410 -6.42 28.63 17.35
N GLY A 411 -6.89 27.64 18.11
CA GLY A 411 -8.15 26.92 17.82
C GLY A 411 -8.10 25.91 16.68
N ARG A 412 -6.96 25.76 15.98
CA ARG A 412 -6.77 24.75 14.92
C ARG A 412 -5.93 23.58 15.44
N THR A 413 -6.37 22.36 15.13
CA THR A 413 -5.64 21.12 15.50
C THR A 413 -4.68 20.75 14.38
N TYR A 414 -3.41 20.57 14.74
CA TYR A 414 -2.34 20.12 13.87
C TYR A 414 -1.93 18.71 14.27
N ARG A 415 -1.58 17.88 13.29
CA ARG A 415 -1.13 16.50 13.51
C ARG A 415 0.35 16.39 13.21
N VAL A 416 1.02 15.54 13.98
CA VAL A 416 2.42 15.20 13.82
C VAL A 416 2.56 13.69 13.92
N LEU A 417 3.38 13.14 13.02
CA LEU A 417 3.74 11.74 12.97
C LEU A 417 5.26 11.64 13.11
N VAL A 418 5.72 10.65 13.87
CA VAL A 418 7.12 10.26 13.92
C VAL A 418 7.23 8.83 13.44
N ASN A 419 8.14 8.58 12.53
CA ASN A 419 8.52 7.24 12.13
C ASN A 419 9.18 6.54 13.34
N GLY A 420 8.55 5.49 13.85
CA GLY A 420 8.99 4.75 15.04
C GLY A 420 10.27 3.95 14.85
N GLN A 421 10.77 3.84 13.62
CA GLN A 421 12.03 3.17 13.27
C GLN A 421 13.20 4.17 13.15
N THR A 422 12.95 5.37 12.59
CA THR A 422 14.02 6.31 12.21
C THR A 422 14.02 7.63 13.00
N GLY A 423 12.90 7.98 13.63
CA GLY A 423 12.73 9.23 14.37
C GLY A 423 12.42 10.41 13.47
N ALA A 424 12.23 10.17 12.18
CA ALA A 424 11.89 11.21 11.23
C ALA A 424 10.46 11.71 11.47
N VAL A 425 10.29 13.04 11.44
CA VAL A 425 9.04 13.71 11.77
C VAL A 425 8.38 14.28 10.53
N ALA A 426 7.10 13.99 10.34
CA ALA A 426 6.23 14.65 9.37
C ALA A 426 5.02 15.24 10.09
N GLY A 427 4.64 16.46 9.74
CA GLY A 427 3.57 17.17 10.42
C GLY A 427 3.22 18.46 9.71
N ASP A 428 2.09 19.03 10.10
CA ASP A 428 1.73 20.38 9.71
C ASP A 428 2.21 21.35 10.80
N LYS A 429 2.64 22.55 10.37
CA LYS A 429 2.99 23.66 11.26
C LYS A 429 2.10 24.85 10.95
N PRO A 430 1.65 25.62 11.96
CA PRO A 430 1.06 26.92 11.69
C PRO A 430 2.11 27.83 11.04
N VAL A 431 1.62 28.69 10.16
CA VAL A 431 2.42 29.72 9.49
C VAL A 431 2.25 31.02 10.25
N ASP A 432 3.36 31.65 10.61
CA ASP A 432 3.39 32.97 11.22
C ASP A 432 3.14 34.04 10.15
N GLY A 433 1.94 34.62 10.18
CA GLY A 433 1.53 35.64 9.22
C GLY A 433 2.38 36.91 9.27
N VAL A 434 2.95 37.25 10.43
CA VAL A 434 3.82 38.43 10.58
C VAL A 434 5.13 38.19 9.86
N LYS A 435 5.73 37.01 10.03
CA LYS A 435 6.97 36.64 9.32
C LYS A 435 6.77 36.58 7.81
N VAL A 436 5.62 36.08 7.34
CA VAL A 436 5.27 36.08 5.91
C VAL A 436 5.10 37.51 5.37
N ALA A 437 4.38 38.37 6.09
CA ALA A 437 4.17 39.76 5.69
C ALA A 437 5.50 40.54 5.61
N LEU A 438 6.40 40.34 6.58
CA LEU A 438 7.70 41.00 6.60
C LEU A 438 8.58 40.57 5.42
N VAL A 439 8.60 39.28 5.07
CA VAL A 439 9.30 38.79 3.87
C VAL A 439 8.67 39.33 2.59
N ALA A 440 7.33 39.37 2.50
CA ALA A 440 6.64 39.90 1.33
C ALA A 440 6.94 41.38 1.11
N VAL A 441 6.94 42.19 2.19
CA VAL A 441 7.32 43.60 2.14
C VAL A 441 8.78 43.77 1.74
N ALA A 442 9.70 42.99 2.32
CA ALA A 442 11.11 43.03 1.95
C ALA A 442 11.33 42.66 0.48
N ALA A 443 10.66 41.63 -0.03
CA ALA A 443 10.72 41.24 -1.44
C ALA A 443 10.16 42.33 -2.36
N ALA A 444 9.06 42.99 -1.98
CA ALA A 444 8.50 44.11 -2.73
C ALA A 444 9.44 45.31 -2.78
N LEU A 445 10.11 45.64 -1.66
CA LEU A 445 11.12 46.70 -1.60
C LEU A 445 12.35 46.39 -2.47
N ILE A 446 12.83 45.15 -2.45
CA ILE A 446 13.94 44.71 -3.31
C ILE A 446 13.54 44.80 -4.79
N LEU A 447 12.34 44.36 -5.15
CA LEU A 447 11.84 44.47 -6.52
C LEU A 447 11.72 45.93 -6.97
N ALA A 448 11.19 46.80 -6.10
CA ALA A 448 11.09 48.23 -6.37
C ALA A 448 12.48 48.88 -6.57
N LEU A 449 13.46 48.50 -5.74
CA LEU A 449 14.84 48.96 -5.88
C LEU A 449 15.48 48.47 -7.18
N LEU A 450 15.30 47.20 -7.55
CA LEU A 450 15.80 46.65 -8.81
C LEU A 450 15.19 47.35 -10.02
N LEU A 451 13.87 47.57 -10.01
CA LEU A 451 13.19 48.32 -11.07
C LEU A 451 13.68 49.77 -11.15
N TYR A 452 13.89 50.42 -10.01
CA TYR A 452 14.46 51.77 -9.94
C TYR A 452 15.87 51.81 -10.53
N LEU A 453 16.75 50.87 -10.16
CA LEU A 453 18.12 50.78 -10.69
C LEU A 453 18.11 50.50 -12.20
N VAL A 454 17.27 49.59 -12.69
CA VAL A 454 17.13 49.32 -14.13
C VAL A 454 16.65 50.57 -14.88
N PHE A 455 15.68 51.30 -14.34
CA PHE A 455 15.19 52.53 -14.94
C PHE A 455 16.25 53.64 -14.93
N TYR A 456 16.98 53.81 -13.82
CA TYR A 456 17.99 54.85 -13.63
C TYR A 456 19.25 54.61 -14.50
N PHE A 457 19.69 53.36 -14.62
CA PHE A 457 20.86 52.99 -15.42
C PHE A 457 20.55 52.67 -16.89
N GLY A 458 19.30 52.32 -17.23
CA GLY A 458 18.86 52.09 -18.61
C GLY A 458 18.40 53.35 -19.35
N SER A 459 18.28 54.49 -18.66
CA SER A 459 17.94 55.80 -19.25
C SER A 459 19.17 56.71 -19.46
N ARG A 460 20.37 56.22 -19.16
CA ARG A 460 21.65 56.77 -19.60
C ARG A 460 22.22 55.90 -20.71
#